data_AF-A0A0F9CID2-F1
#
_entry.id   AF-A0A0F9CID2-F1
#
_cell.length_a   1.000
_cell.length_b   1.000
_cell.length_c   1.000
_cell.angle_alpha   90.00
_cell.angle_beta   90.00
_cell.angle_gamma   90.00
#
_symmetry.space_group_name_H-M   'P 1'
#
loop_
_entity.id
_entity.type
_entity.pdbx_description
1 polymer ?
#
loop_
_entity_poly.entity_id
_entity_poly.type
_entity_poly.pdbx_seq_one_letter_code
_entity_poly.pdbx_strand_id
1 'polypeptide(L)'
;VTGGNIERMSQYSMITDPMTSCGCFECIAAVLPSTGGIMIVNREFVEMTPCGMKFSTLAGTVGGGQQIPGFIGHSKHYINSRKFIAAEGGIRRIVWMPAMLKEEIKDAFIRGAEELGLGGEEFLTKIADETNAVTEEEVLEFITKAGHPATALEPMF
;
A
#
# COMPACT_ATOMS: atom_id res chain seq x y z
N VAL A 1 8.21 -8.83 -25.08
CA VAL A 1 7.64 -9.54 -23.89
C VAL A 1 6.16 -9.24 -23.71
N THR A 2 5.70 -7.99 -23.86
CA THR A 2 4.29 -7.58 -23.66
C THR A 2 3.43 -7.52 -24.94
N GLY A 3 3.93 -8.02 -26.07
CA GLY A 3 3.22 -7.91 -27.36
C GLY A 3 3.14 -6.49 -27.93
N GLY A 4 3.91 -5.53 -27.38
CA GLY A 4 3.87 -4.12 -27.79
C GLY A 4 2.92 -3.26 -26.95
N ASN A 5 2.18 -3.86 -26.00
CA ASN A 5 1.16 -3.14 -25.22
C ASN A 5 1.72 -2.23 -24.12
N ILE A 6 2.99 -2.42 -23.74
CA ILE A 6 3.65 -1.67 -22.66
C ILE A 6 4.93 -1.09 -23.22
N GLU A 7 5.01 0.23 -23.27
CA GLU A 7 6.17 0.96 -23.78
C GLU A 7 7.17 1.30 -22.65
N ARG A 8 6.67 1.55 -21.44
CA ARG A 8 7.45 1.99 -20.28
C ARG A 8 6.95 1.36 -18.99
N MET A 9 7.84 1.21 -18.03
CA MET A 9 7.50 0.76 -16.69
C MET A 9 8.48 1.36 -15.68
N SER A 10 7.94 1.95 -14.61
CA SER A 10 8.71 2.45 -13.48
C SER A 10 8.81 1.37 -12.41
N GLN A 11 10.03 0.92 -12.13
CA GLN A 11 10.27 -0.16 -11.16
C GLN A 11 9.84 0.21 -9.73
N TYR A 12 9.90 1.50 -9.40
CA TYR A 12 9.73 2.01 -8.04
C TYR A 12 8.63 3.05 -7.91
N SER A 13 7.80 3.25 -8.95
CA SER A 13 6.66 4.15 -8.90
C SER A 13 5.35 3.37 -9.06
N MET A 14 4.39 3.66 -8.19
CA MET A 14 3.00 3.20 -8.37
C MET A 14 2.11 4.22 -9.10
N ILE A 15 2.62 5.43 -9.37
CA ILE A 15 1.89 6.52 -9.99
C ILE A 15 2.23 6.65 -11.48
N THR A 16 3.53 6.69 -11.81
CA THR A 16 4.00 6.87 -13.19
C THR A 16 4.35 5.53 -13.80
N ASP A 17 3.65 5.11 -14.87
CA ASP A 17 3.90 3.86 -15.59
C ASP A 17 4.10 2.64 -14.65
N PRO A 18 3.16 2.33 -13.73
CA PRO A 18 3.35 1.27 -12.73
C PRO A 18 3.54 -0.12 -13.37
N MET A 19 4.10 -1.06 -12.60
CA MET A 19 4.18 -2.45 -13.05
C MET A 19 2.78 -3.07 -13.24
N THR A 20 2.60 -3.82 -14.33
CA THR A 20 1.36 -4.55 -14.58
C THR A 20 1.23 -5.78 -13.70
N SER A 21 0.01 -6.27 -13.50
CA SER A 21 -0.27 -7.45 -12.68
C SER A 21 -1.05 -8.51 -13.47
N CYS A 22 -0.70 -9.79 -13.28
CA CYS A 22 -1.39 -10.90 -13.95
C CYS A 22 -2.65 -11.33 -13.17
N GLY A 23 -2.51 -11.67 -11.88
CA GLY A 23 -3.59 -12.17 -11.04
C GLY A 23 -3.13 -13.07 -9.88
N CYS A 24 -1.84 -13.41 -9.79
CA CYS A 24 -1.29 -14.24 -8.70
C CYS A 24 -0.66 -13.42 -7.55
N PHE A 25 -0.87 -12.11 -7.50
CA PHE A 25 -0.35 -11.26 -6.43
C PHE A 25 -0.94 -11.66 -5.06
N GLU A 26 -0.11 -11.56 -4.04
CA GLU A 26 -0.47 -11.83 -2.64
C GLU A 26 -1.15 -10.61 -1.99
N CYS A 27 -0.75 -9.41 -2.42
CA CYS A 27 -1.24 -8.14 -1.93
C CYS A 27 -1.57 -7.18 -3.08
N ILE A 28 -2.44 -6.22 -2.79
CA ILE A 28 -2.70 -5.06 -3.64
C ILE A 28 -2.45 -3.81 -2.81
N ALA A 29 -1.63 -2.91 -3.33
CA ALA A 29 -1.54 -1.53 -2.83
C ALA A 29 -2.45 -0.63 -3.66
N ALA A 30 -3.20 0.24 -2.98
CA ALA A 30 -4.11 1.21 -3.59
C ALA A 30 -3.95 2.57 -2.91
N VAL A 31 -3.93 3.66 -3.69
CA VAL A 31 -3.92 5.02 -3.14
C VAL A 31 -5.24 5.31 -2.43
N LEU A 32 -5.14 5.96 -1.26
CA LEU A 32 -6.24 6.59 -0.55
C LEU A 32 -6.05 8.12 -0.66
N PRO A 33 -6.63 8.79 -1.68
CA PRO A 33 -6.29 10.16 -2.04
C PRO A 33 -6.35 11.16 -0.88
N SER A 34 -7.37 11.05 -0.02
CA SER A 34 -7.62 11.96 1.10
C SER A 34 -6.56 11.86 2.19
N THR A 35 -5.82 10.75 2.23
CA THR A 35 -4.79 10.48 3.24
C THR A 35 -3.39 10.89 2.79
N GLY A 36 -3.20 11.16 1.49
CA GLY A 36 -1.87 11.27 0.88
C GLY A 36 -1.06 9.97 0.97
N GLY A 37 -1.69 8.83 1.23
CA GLY A 37 -1.04 7.54 1.44
C GLY A 37 -1.70 6.42 0.65
N ILE A 38 -1.32 5.20 1.02
CA ILE A 38 -1.79 3.97 0.40
C ILE A 38 -2.31 3.01 1.47
N MET A 39 -3.31 2.21 1.09
CA MET A 39 -3.65 0.99 1.79
C MET A 39 -2.99 -0.21 1.11
N ILE A 40 -2.72 -1.26 1.88
CA ILE A 40 -2.32 -2.58 1.35
C ILE A 40 -3.31 -3.61 1.87
N VAL A 41 -3.86 -4.44 0.99
CA VAL A 41 -4.74 -5.56 1.36
C VAL A 41 -4.18 -6.87 0.81
N ASN A 42 -4.10 -7.90 1.65
CA ASN A 42 -3.68 -9.25 1.25
C ASN A 42 -4.88 -10.12 0.82
N ARG A 43 -4.60 -11.15 0.01
CA ARG A 43 -5.60 -12.04 -0.58
C ARG A 43 -6.51 -12.72 0.43
N GLU A 44 -6.00 -13.01 1.63
CA GLU A 44 -6.76 -13.69 2.68
C GLU A 44 -7.78 -12.77 3.37
N PHE A 45 -7.69 -11.44 3.19
CA PHE A 45 -8.63 -10.49 3.75
C PHE A 45 -9.90 -10.37 2.87
N VAL A 46 -11.04 -10.79 3.41
CA VAL A 46 -12.32 -10.93 2.66
C VAL A 46 -13.33 -9.81 2.89
N GLU A 47 -13.00 -8.88 3.79
CA GLU A 47 -13.88 -7.78 4.20
C GLU A 47 -13.70 -6.55 3.31
N MET A 48 -14.46 -5.50 3.62
CA MET A 48 -14.35 -4.23 2.94
C MET A 48 -13.07 -3.51 3.36
N THR A 49 -12.46 -2.78 2.44
CA THR A 49 -11.30 -1.95 2.72
C THR A 49 -11.66 -0.47 2.65
N PRO A 50 -10.80 0.44 3.15
CA PRO A 50 -11.07 1.88 3.12
C PRO A 50 -11.29 2.47 1.73
N CYS A 51 -10.80 1.83 0.65
CA CYS A 51 -11.07 2.28 -0.72
C CYS A 51 -12.46 1.85 -1.25
N GLY A 52 -13.34 1.33 -0.39
CA GLY A 52 -14.70 0.92 -0.76
C GLY A 52 -14.81 -0.36 -1.59
N MET A 53 -13.73 -1.16 -1.65
CA MET A 53 -13.67 -2.40 -2.41
C MET A 53 -13.08 -3.55 -1.59
N LYS A 54 -13.53 -4.78 -1.86
CA LYS A 54 -12.88 -5.99 -1.35
C LYS A 54 -11.65 -6.33 -2.18
N PHE A 55 -10.76 -7.18 -1.65
CA PHE A 55 -9.62 -7.71 -2.40
C PHE A 55 -10.04 -8.32 -3.76
N SER A 56 -11.14 -9.10 -3.79
CA SER A 56 -11.60 -9.74 -5.03
C SER A 56 -12.01 -8.75 -6.11
N THR A 57 -12.64 -7.64 -5.73
CA THR A 57 -13.01 -6.56 -6.65
C THR A 57 -11.76 -5.86 -7.16
N LEU A 58 -10.85 -5.48 -6.26
CA LEU A 58 -9.57 -4.87 -6.61
C LEU A 58 -8.74 -5.78 -7.54
N ALA A 59 -8.73 -7.08 -7.29
CA ALA A 59 -7.99 -8.04 -8.10
C ALA A 59 -8.50 -8.09 -9.55
N GLY A 60 -9.82 -7.94 -9.74
CA GLY A 60 -10.43 -7.82 -11.06
C GLY A 60 -10.04 -6.53 -11.79
N THR A 61 -9.84 -5.43 -11.04
CA THR A 61 -9.36 -4.16 -11.58
C THR A 61 -7.88 -4.21 -11.93
N VAL A 62 -7.02 -4.68 -11.03
CA VAL A 62 -5.55 -4.62 -11.13
C VAL A 62 -4.98 -5.74 -12.02
N GLY A 63 -5.68 -6.87 -12.15
CA GLY A 63 -5.28 -7.98 -12.99
C GLY A 63 -5.39 -7.69 -14.50
N GLY A 64 -4.90 -8.63 -15.32
CA GLY A 64 -5.08 -8.56 -16.78
C GLY A 64 -3.99 -7.80 -17.55
N GLY A 65 -2.86 -7.48 -16.92
CA GLY A 65 -1.68 -6.99 -17.62
C GLY A 65 -1.75 -5.52 -18.06
N GLN A 66 -2.63 -4.72 -17.45
CA GLN A 66 -2.75 -3.28 -17.68
C GLN A 66 -1.93 -2.49 -16.65
N GLN A 67 -1.53 -1.26 -17.01
CA GLN A 67 -0.94 -0.30 -16.06
C GLN A 67 -2.05 0.56 -15.49
N ILE A 68 -2.19 0.58 -14.17
CA ILE A 68 -3.23 1.36 -13.49
C ILE A 68 -2.56 2.24 -12.45
N PRO A 69 -2.32 3.54 -12.77
CA PRO A 69 -1.81 4.51 -11.81
C PRO A 69 -2.58 4.48 -10.49
N GLY A 70 -1.86 4.42 -9.38
CA GLY A 70 -2.43 4.33 -8.04
C GLY A 70 -2.71 2.91 -7.55
N PHE A 71 -2.52 1.88 -8.38
CA PHE A 71 -2.72 0.49 -8.00
C PHE A 71 -1.57 -0.41 -8.44
N ILE A 72 -1.08 -1.26 -7.55
CA ILE A 72 -0.10 -2.31 -7.90
C ILE A 72 -0.41 -3.61 -7.16
N GLY A 73 -0.37 -4.73 -7.88
CA GLY A 73 -0.31 -6.06 -7.28
C GLY A 73 1.13 -6.43 -6.94
N HIS A 74 1.39 -6.95 -5.74
CA HIS A 74 2.73 -7.31 -5.29
C HIS A 74 2.75 -8.49 -4.32
N SER A 75 3.95 -9.02 -4.03
CA SER A 75 4.18 -10.00 -2.97
C SER A 75 4.17 -9.35 -1.59
N LYS A 76 3.87 -10.11 -0.53
CA LYS A 76 4.02 -9.65 0.88
C LYS A 76 5.46 -9.22 1.18
N HIS A 77 6.43 -9.98 0.67
CA HIS A 77 7.85 -9.71 0.89
C HIS A 77 8.30 -8.33 0.35
N TYR A 78 7.69 -7.87 -0.75
CA TYR A 78 8.06 -6.59 -1.37
C TYR A 78 7.80 -5.38 -0.47
N ILE A 79 6.83 -5.47 0.45
CA ILE A 79 6.50 -4.39 1.41
C ILE A 79 7.74 -3.97 2.21
N ASN A 80 8.59 -4.94 2.58
CA ASN A 80 9.78 -4.71 3.41
C ASN A 80 11.02 -4.33 2.59
N SER A 81 10.91 -4.21 1.28
CA SER A 81 12.03 -3.81 0.43
C SER A 81 12.31 -2.32 0.57
N ARG A 82 13.59 -1.93 0.62
CA ARG A 82 14.02 -0.51 0.49
C ARG A 82 13.60 0.12 -0.84
N LYS A 83 13.15 -0.68 -1.81
CA LYS A 83 12.67 -0.24 -3.12
C LYS A 83 11.15 -0.19 -3.25
N PHE A 84 10.41 -0.65 -2.24
CA PHE A 84 8.96 -0.57 -2.22
C PHE A 84 8.52 0.86 -2.48
N ILE A 85 7.84 1.12 -3.61
CA ILE A 85 7.34 2.43 -4.06
C ILE A 85 8.27 3.61 -3.72
N ALA A 86 9.59 3.41 -3.91
CA ALA A 86 10.58 4.34 -3.40
C ALA A 86 10.49 5.73 -4.06
N ALA A 87 9.89 5.84 -5.24
CA ALA A 87 9.59 7.11 -5.88
C ALA A 87 8.53 7.91 -5.11
N GLU A 88 7.60 7.24 -4.42
CA GLU A 88 6.55 7.88 -3.61
C GLU A 88 6.92 8.00 -2.13
N GLY A 89 8.11 7.56 -1.70
CA GLY A 89 8.55 7.63 -0.30
C GLY A 89 8.40 6.32 0.49
N GLY A 90 8.08 5.22 -0.19
CA GLY A 90 8.11 3.88 0.37
C GLY A 90 7.13 3.65 1.51
N ILE A 91 7.56 2.91 2.54
CA ILE A 91 6.68 2.48 3.62
C ILE A 91 6.06 3.65 4.40
N ARG A 92 6.63 4.86 4.30
CA ARG A 92 6.08 6.10 4.88
C ARG A 92 4.68 6.44 4.38
N ARG A 93 4.30 5.93 3.21
CA ARG A 93 2.98 6.11 2.59
C ARG A 93 1.94 5.11 3.08
N ILE A 94 2.32 4.04 3.77
CA ILE A 94 1.36 2.99 4.16
C ILE A 94 0.54 3.50 5.34
N VAL A 95 -0.74 3.79 5.10
CA VAL A 95 -1.67 4.33 6.11
C VAL A 95 -2.64 3.28 6.63
N TRP A 96 -2.80 2.15 5.92
CA TRP A 96 -3.71 1.08 6.32
C TRP A 96 -3.22 -0.30 5.85
N MET A 97 -3.30 -1.30 6.72
CA MET A 97 -3.04 -2.71 6.43
C MET A 97 -3.92 -3.60 7.33
N PRO A 98 -4.41 -4.77 6.87
CA PRO A 98 -5.10 -5.71 7.74
C PRO A 98 -4.23 -6.10 8.94
N ALA A 99 -4.83 -6.24 10.13
CA ALA A 99 -4.09 -6.61 11.34
C ALA A 99 -3.34 -7.95 11.16
N MET A 100 -3.96 -8.91 10.46
CA MET A 100 -3.31 -10.18 10.11
C MET A 100 -2.03 -10.00 9.27
N LEU A 101 -2.02 -9.04 8.34
CA LEU A 101 -0.86 -8.77 7.49
C LEU A 101 0.23 -8.08 8.31
N LYS A 102 -0.13 -7.12 9.17
CA LYS A 102 0.80 -6.47 10.09
C LYS A 102 1.53 -7.49 10.96
N GLU A 103 0.81 -8.45 11.52
CA GLU A 103 1.40 -9.51 12.35
C GLU A 103 2.35 -10.40 11.54
N GLU A 104 1.95 -10.80 10.33
CA GLU A 104 2.76 -11.66 9.46
C GLU A 104 4.10 -11.03 9.06
N ILE A 105 4.14 -9.72 8.81
CA ILE A 105 5.36 -9.01 8.39
C ILE A 105 6.06 -8.24 9.51
N LYS A 106 5.56 -8.32 10.75
CA LYS A 106 5.91 -7.44 11.87
C LYS A 106 7.41 -7.23 12.04
N ASP A 107 8.16 -8.33 12.19
CA ASP A 107 9.59 -8.27 12.48
C ASP A 107 10.40 -7.61 11.35
N ALA A 108 10.07 -7.92 10.10
CA ALA A 108 10.75 -7.35 8.95
C ALA A 108 10.37 -5.88 8.73
N PHE A 109 9.11 -5.54 8.97
CA PHE A 109 8.60 -4.19 8.85
C PHE A 109 9.21 -3.25 9.90
N ILE A 110 9.27 -3.69 11.16
CA ILE A 110 9.89 -2.93 12.26
C ILE A 110 11.35 -2.63 11.93
N ARG A 111 12.13 -3.63 11.51
CA ARG A 111 13.54 -3.41 11.10
C ARG A 111 13.64 -2.38 9.96
N GLY A 112 12.79 -2.50 8.93
CA GLY A 112 12.76 -1.54 7.82
C GLY A 112 12.41 -0.12 8.28
N ALA A 113 11.47 0.01 9.21
CA ALA A 113 11.06 1.29 9.79
C ALA A 113 12.17 1.90 10.67
N GLU A 114 12.92 1.11 11.43
CA GLU A 114 14.11 1.55 12.19
C GLU A 114 15.20 2.08 11.26
N GLU A 115 15.54 1.34 10.20
CA GLU A 115 16.54 1.76 9.20
C GLU A 115 16.20 3.09 8.54
N LEU A 116 14.90 3.38 8.40
CA LEU A 116 14.39 4.63 7.81
C LEU A 116 14.16 5.75 8.83
N GLY A 117 14.47 5.52 10.12
CA GLY A 117 14.30 6.50 11.19
C GLY A 117 12.83 6.83 11.50
N LEU A 118 11.93 5.85 11.33
CA LEU A 118 10.48 6.00 11.56
C LEU A 118 10.02 5.56 12.96
N GLY A 119 10.91 5.01 13.78
CA GLY A 119 10.58 4.57 15.13
C GLY A 119 10.12 3.11 15.25
N GLY A 120 10.40 2.27 14.24
CA GLY A 120 10.23 0.82 14.34
C GLY A 120 8.80 0.40 14.65
N GLU A 121 8.60 -0.16 15.85
CA GLU A 121 7.27 -0.56 16.35
C GLU A 121 6.32 0.63 16.51
N GLU A 122 6.83 1.80 16.90
CA GLU A 122 6.01 3.02 17.00
C GLU A 122 5.36 3.35 15.65
N PHE A 123 6.11 3.21 14.55
CA PHE A 123 5.57 3.47 13.21
C PHE A 123 4.41 2.53 12.87
N LEU A 124 4.54 1.24 13.20
CA LEU A 124 3.51 0.24 12.92
C LEU A 124 2.19 0.57 13.63
N THR A 125 2.24 1.16 14.84
CA THR A 125 1.04 1.60 15.57
C THR A 125 0.33 2.81 14.96
N LYS A 126 1.02 3.56 14.09
CA LYS A 126 0.47 4.73 13.39
C LYS A 126 -0.25 4.36 12.09
N ILE A 127 -0.17 3.10 11.68
CA ILE A 127 -0.85 2.56 10.50
C ILE A 127 -2.20 2.02 10.97
N ALA A 128 -3.29 2.41 10.31
CA ALA A 128 -4.63 1.92 10.62
C ALA A 128 -4.83 0.45 10.16
N ASP A 129 -5.89 -0.19 10.65
CA ASP A 129 -6.37 -1.52 10.23
C ASP A 129 -7.88 -1.61 10.45
N GLU A 130 -8.47 -2.76 10.12
CA GLU A 130 -9.91 -3.01 10.22
C GLU A 130 -10.49 -2.84 11.63
N THR A 131 -9.66 -2.85 12.68
CA THR A 131 -10.12 -2.69 14.07
C THR A 131 -10.31 -1.23 14.48
N ASN A 132 -9.75 -0.29 13.73
CA ASN A 132 -9.76 1.15 14.06
C ASN A 132 -10.23 2.07 12.92
N ALA A 133 -10.19 1.63 11.66
CA ALA A 133 -10.74 2.36 10.53
C ALA A 133 -11.12 1.42 9.37
N VAL A 134 -12.34 1.55 8.86
CA VAL A 134 -12.86 0.77 7.72
C VAL A 134 -13.24 1.63 6.52
N THR A 135 -13.23 2.95 6.69
CA THR A 135 -13.46 3.94 5.62
C THR A 135 -12.25 4.87 5.45
N GLU A 136 -12.11 5.48 4.28
CA GLU A 136 -11.03 6.44 4.01
C GLU A 136 -11.04 7.65 4.97
N GLU A 137 -12.22 8.11 5.36
CA GLU A 137 -12.41 9.21 6.33
C GLU A 137 -11.90 8.82 7.73
N GLU A 138 -12.25 7.63 8.21
CA GLU A 138 -11.77 7.11 9.49
C GLU A 138 -10.25 6.90 9.48
N VAL A 139 -9.69 6.43 8.35
CA VAL A 139 -8.23 6.29 8.19
C VAL A 139 -7.57 7.65 8.33
N LEU A 140 -8.07 8.68 7.63
CA LEU A 140 -7.54 10.04 7.72
C LEU A 140 -7.57 10.57 9.16
N GLU A 141 -8.67 10.36 9.87
CA GLU A 141 -8.80 10.77 11.27
C GLU A 141 -7.78 10.05 12.17
N PHE A 142 -7.65 8.73 12.03
CA PHE A 142 -6.71 7.91 12.79
C PHE A 142 -5.26 8.36 12.59
N ILE A 143 -4.81 8.44 11.32
CA ILE A 143 -3.42 8.75 11.00
C ILE A 143 -3.04 10.18 11.39
N THR A 144 -4.00 11.11 11.35
CA THR A 144 -3.79 12.49 11.80
C THR A 144 -3.57 12.55 13.30
N LYS A 145 -4.41 11.87 14.09
CA LYS A 145 -4.25 11.78 15.56
C LYS A 145 -2.96 11.08 15.96
N ALA A 146 -2.57 10.05 15.19
CA ALA A 146 -1.35 9.28 15.43
C ALA A 146 -0.06 10.00 15.00
N GLY A 147 -0.16 11.16 14.34
CA GLY A 147 1.00 11.89 13.81
C GLY A 147 1.74 11.08 12.74
N HIS A 148 1.00 10.38 11.88
CA HIS A 148 1.56 9.56 10.81
C HIS A 148 2.26 10.45 9.76
N PRO A 149 3.46 10.08 9.29
CA PRO A 149 4.26 10.90 8.38
C PRO A 149 3.56 11.23 7.05
N ALA A 150 2.68 10.35 6.55
CA ALA A 150 1.97 10.58 5.28
C ALA A 150 1.18 11.89 5.25
N THR A 151 0.69 12.37 6.40
CA THR A 151 -0.11 13.61 6.50
C THR A 151 0.69 14.88 6.20
N ALA A 152 2.03 14.81 6.22
CA ALA A 152 2.93 15.92 5.92
C ALA A 152 3.64 15.79 4.57
N LEU A 153 3.38 14.71 3.82
CA LEU A 153 3.99 14.48 2.51
C LEU A 153 3.18 15.18 1.41
N GLU A 154 3.83 15.44 0.28
CA GLU A 154 3.14 15.96 -0.91
C GLU A 154 2.03 14.98 -1.36
N PRO A 155 0.88 15.47 -1.85
CA PRO A 155 -0.14 14.65 -2.45
C PRO A 155 0.42 13.71 -3.53
N MET A 156 -0.15 12.52 -3.66
CA MET A 156 0.26 11.55 -4.67
C MET A 156 -0.33 11.84 -6.07
N PHE A 157 -1.30 12.77 -6.13
CA PHE A 157 -2.01 13.22 -7.34
C PHE A 157 -2.22 14.74 -7.30
#